data_AF-A0A1G1ZI22-F1
#
_entry.id   AF-A0A1G1ZI22-F1
#
_cell.length_a   1.000
_cell.length_b   1.000
_cell.length_c   1.000
_cell.angle_alpha   90.00
_cell.angle_beta   90.00
_cell.angle_gamma   90.00
#
_symmetry.space_group_name_H-M   'P 1'
#
loop_
_entity.id
_entity.type
_entity.pdbx_description
1 polymer ?
#
loop_
_entity_poly.entity_id
_entity_poly.type
_entity_poly.pdbx_seq_one_letter_code
_entity_poly.pdbx_strand_id
1 'polypeptide(L)'
;MSTNPGGLWKASYGEVGATLKALQDHGVSTEHLARLRAEPDYAKRVAEFMLSGRTSGSVNHQVARAILGKNFFGVEAWTALYGVKFTKKQLREVAEFPRGEDVLNAPCPFVKGKTVKETHFAFLGLKNVNGKPLTILNLQEMHPQNGQPKFASYAPDSRYSKESWATSKTAKFRWYLMLLEIVPNFEFKTYHQKQMTMLPQGYEVPTAVEEVLKDILYYRKNGIYLNPNWYAQTTDVITSSGRRVHVGRFSSFGLDIGSFWDDFRLGNVGPGASRKS
;
A
#
# COMPACT_ATOMS: atom_id res chain seq x y z
N MET A 1 25.89 8.84 -36.46
CA MET A 1 24.51 8.37 -36.69
C MET A 1 24.37 6.99 -36.05
N SER A 2 23.60 6.85 -34.96
CA SER A 2 23.41 5.58 -34.25
C SER A 2 22.13 4.94 -34.76
N THR A 3 22.23 3.79 -35.42
CA THR A 3 21.09 3.00 -35.91
C THR A 3 20.61 2.08 -34.79
N ASN A 4 19.55 2.49 -34.10
CA ASN A 4 18.94 1.70 -33.03
C ASN A 4 18.26 0.44 -33.63
N PRO A 5 18.64 -0.80 -33.27
CA PRO A 5 18.21 -2.02 -33.98
C PRO A 5 16.70 -2.32 -33.92
N GLY A 6 15.96 -1.71 -32.99
CA GLY A 6 14.52 -1.88 -32.79
C GLY A 6 13.67 -0.64 -33.12
N GLY A 7 14.06 0.16 -34.11
CA GLY A 7 13.32 1.38 -34.47
C GLY A 7 11.89 1.09 -34.98
N LEU A 8 10.95 1.98 -34.65
CA LEU A 8 9.54 1.96 -35.10
C LEU A 8 9.38 1.78 -36.62
N TRP A 9 10.38 2.18 -37.41
CA TRP A 9 10.43 2.04 -38.86
C TRP A 9 10.56 0.59 -39.36
N LYS A 10 10.77 -0.38 -38.47
CA LYS A 10 10.76 -1.81 -38.79
C LYS A 10 9.42 -2.49 -38.49
N ALA A 11 8.47 -1.78 -37.88
CA ALA A 11 7.14 -2.32 -37.62
C ALA A 11 6.38 -2.52 -38.94
N SER A 12 5.63 -3.61 -39.04
CA SER A 12 4.74 -3.87 -40.17
C SER A 12 3.56 -2.88 -40.18
N TYR A 13 2.96 -2.69 -41.36
CA TYR A 13 1.73 -1.89 -41.47
C TYR A 13 0.61 -2.40 -40.57
N GLY A 14 0.52 -3.71 -40.35
CA GLY A 14 -0.45 -4.31 -39.43
C GLY A 14 -0.23 -3.92 -37.97
N GLU A 15 1.02 -3.92 -37.50
CA GLU A 15 1.38 -3.53 -36.13
C GLU A 15 1.15 -2.04 -35.88
N VAL A 16 1.49 -1.20 -36.86
CA VAL A 16 1.22 0.24 -36.81
C VAL A 16 -0.29 0.50 -36.79
N GLY A 17 -1.05 -0.19 -37.65
CA GLY A 17 -2.51 -0.09 -37.70
C GLY A 17 -3.18 -0.51 -36.38
N ALA A 18 -2.74 -1.61 -35.78
CA ALA A 18 -3.25 -2.07 -34.48
C ALA A 18 -2.97 -1.06 -33.36
N THR A 19 -1.78 -0.45 -33.35
CA THR A 19 -1.41 0.60 -32.38
C THR A 19 -2.31 1.83 -32.52
N LEU A 20 -2.51 2.30 -33.76
CA LEU A 20 -3.39 3.45 -34.04
C LEU A 20 -4.84 3.15 -33.66
N LYS A 21 -5.34 1.94 -33.92
CA LYS A 21 -6.68 1.53 -33.50
C LYS A 21 -6.84 1.55 -31.98
N ALA A 22 -5.87 1.02 -31.23
CA ALA A 22 -5.89 1.06 -29.78
C ALA A 22 -5.90 2.50 -29.24
N LEU A 23 -5.11 3.40 -29.81
CA LEU A 23 -5.11 4.81 -29.43
C LEU A 23 -6.46 5.48 -29.74
N GLN A 24 -7.06 5.18 -30.90
CA GLN A 24 -8.37 5.68 -31.29
C GLN A 24 -9.48 5.22 -30.33
N ASP A 25 -9.42 3.98 -29.86
CA ASP A 25 -10.37 3.44 -28.87
C ASP A 25 -10.29 4.15 -27.51
N HIS A 26 -9.21 4.89 -27.26
CA HIS A 26 -9.01 5.74 -26.09
C HIS A 26 -9.10 7.24 -26.42
N GLY A 27 -9.71 7.62 -27.55
CA GLY A 27 -10.04 9.00 -27.89
C GLY A 27 -8.94 9.80 -28.60
N VAL A 28 -7.82 9.16 -28.99
CA VAL A 28 -6.80 9.82 -29.82
C VAL A 28 -7.34 9.96 -31.24
N SER A 29 -7.31 11.19 -31.75
CA SER A 29 -7.79 11.53 -33.10
C SER A 29 -6.64 11.87 -34.05
N THR A 30 -6.98 12.02 -35.34
CA THR A 30 -6.04 12.45 -36.38
C THR A 30 -5.42 13.83 -36.10
N GLU A 31 -6.14 14.72 -35.41
CA GLU A 31 -5.64 16.04 -34.96
C GLU A 31 -4.55 15.90 -33.89
N HIS A 32 -4.73 15.01 -32.92
CA HIS A 32 -3.71 14.72 -31.91
C HIS A 32 -2.42 14.18 -32.56
N LEU A 33 -2.55 13.31 -33.56
CA LEU A 33 -1.42 12.78 -34.32
C LEU A 33 -0.80 13.84 -35.24
N ALA A 34 -1.60 14.77 -35.79
CA ALA A 34 -1.09 15.90 -36.57
C ALA A 34 -0.24 16.82 -35.68
N ARG A 35 -0.73 17.14 -34.49
CA ARG A 35 0.03 17.89 -33.48
C ARG A 35 1.33 17.19 -33.08
N LEU A 36 1.28 15.88 -32.87
CA LEU A 36 2.45 15.05 -32.59
C LEU A 36 3.53 15.17 -33.68
N ARG A 37 3.13 15.28 -34.95
CA ARG A 37 4.08 15.48 -36.07
C ARG A 37 4.56 16.92 -36.20
N ALA A 38 3.72 17.90 -35.87
CA ALA A 38 3.99 19.31 -36.10
C ALA A 38 4.81 19.98 -34.98
N GLU A 39 4.69 19.52 -33.74
CA GLU A 39 5.31 20.13 -32.56
C GLU A 39 6.40 19.22 -31.95
N PRO A 40 7.71 19.49 -32.17
CA PRO A 40 8.80 18.65 -31.65
C PRO A 40 8.79 18.47 -30.12
N ASP A 41 8.48 19.54 -29.37
CA ASP A 41 8.40 19.48 -27.91
C ASP A 41 7.22 18.64 -27.43
N TYR A 42 6.10 18.68 -28.15
CA TYR A 42 4.95 17.83 -27.85
C TYR A 42 5.28 16.35 -28.15
N ALA A 43 5.94 16.07 -29.27
CA ALA A 43 6.44 14.74 -29.61
C ALA A 43 7.40 14.19 -28.55
N LYS A 44 8.33 15.01 -28.09
CA LYS A 44 9.26 14.66 -27.01
C LYS A 44 8.54 14.32 -25.72
N ARG A 45 7.58 15.15 -25.28
CA ARG A 45 6.78 14.89 -24.07
C ARG A 45 5.96 13.59 -24.16
N VAL A 46 5.35 13.32 -25.32
CA VAL A 46 4.60 12.07 -25.53
C VAL A 46 5.53 10.85 -25.54
N ALA A 47 6.70 10.95 -26.17
CA ALA A 47 7.70 9.88 -26.15
C ALA A 47 8.23 9.63 -24.73
N GLU A 48 8.55 10.69 -23.98
CA GLU A 48 8.95 10.59 -22.58
C GLU A 48 7.86 9.95 -21.71
N PHE A 49 6.60 10.32 -21.92
CA PHE A 49 5.46 9.72 -21.23
C PHE A 49 5.34 8.21 -21.56
N MET A 50 5.36 7.85 -22.85
CA MET A 50 5.29 6.45 -23.30
C MET A 50 6.46 5.60 -22.80
N LEU A 51 7.67 6.16 -22.78
CA LEU A 51 8.88 5.49 -22.28
C LEU A 51 8.88 5.38 -20.75
N SER A 52 8.30 6.36 -20.05
CA SER A 52 8.21 6.35 -18.60
C SER A 52 7.12 5.40 -18.06
N GLY A 53 6.11 5.05 -18.88
CA GLY A 53 5.00 4.20 -18.46
C GLY A 53 4.11 4.83 -17.37
N ARG A 54 4.24 6.14 -17.14
CA ARG A 54 3.49 6.86 -16.10
C ARG A 54 2.01 6.91 -16.45
N THR A 55 1.14 6.69 -15.47
CA THR A 55 -0.28 7.05 -15.58
C THR A 55 -0.45 8.46 -15.02
N SER A 56 -1.45 9.22 -15.46
CA SER A 56 -1.67 10.57 -14.93
C SER A 56 -1.85 10.50 -13.41
N GLY A 57 -0.93 11.07 -12.64
CA GLY A 57 -0.94 11.00 -11.18
C GLY A 57 -0.14 9.84 -10.56
N SER A 58 0.76 9.16 -11.30
CA SER A 58 1.80 8.27 -10.76
C SER A 58 3.20 8.89 -10.79
N VAL A 59 4.08 8.40 -9.91
CA VAL A 59 5.53 8.71 -9.95
C VAL A 59 6.33 7.43 -9.84
N ASN A 60 7.55 7.45 -10.36
CA ASN A 60 8.50 6.38 -10.10
C ASN A 60 8.67 6.17 -8.58
N HIS A 61 8.72 4.92 -8.12
CA HIS A 61 8.79 4.60 -6.70
C HIS A 61 10.03 5.17 -5.99
N GLN A 62 11.12 5.46 -6.70
CA GLN A 62 12.29 6.16 -6.15
C GLN A 62 11.99 7.62 -5.80
N VAL A 63 11.17 8.29 -6.62
CA VAL A 63 10.71 9.66 -6.33
C VAL A 63 9.77 9.63 -5.13
N ALA A 64 8.82 8.68 -5.09
CA ALA A 64 7.96 8.49 -3.91
C ALA A 64 8.78 8.24 -2.65
N ARG A 65 9.84 7.42 -2.73
CA ARG A 65 10.77 7.17 -1.63
C ARG A 65 11.48 8.45 -1.17
N ALA A 66 11.94 9.29 -2.09
CA ALA A 66 12.58 10.56 -1.75
C ALA A 66 11.62 11.52 -1.03
N ILE A 67 10.36 11.57 -1.46
CA ILE A 67 9.32 12.43 -0.87
C ILE A 67 8.90 11.94 0.52
N LEU A 68 8.66 10.62 0.66
CA LEU A 68 8.14 10.01 1.89
C LEU A 68 9.22 9.72 2.92
N GLY A 69 10.48 9.57 2.50
CA GLY A 69 11.64 9.39 3.37
C GLY A 69 11.49 8.20 4.33
N LYS A 70 11.40 8.51 5.64
CA LYS A 70 11.23 7.49 6.70
C LYS A 70 9.89 6.75 6.60
N ASN A 71 8.88 7.35 5.97
CA ASN A 71 7.54 6.80 5.80
C ASN A 71 7.38 5.96 4.52
N PHE A 72 8.43 5.30 4.04
CA PHE A 72 8.41 4.47 2.83
C PHE A 72 9.09 3.11 3.01
N PHE A 73 8.46 1.99 2.68
CA PHE A 73 9.05 0.65 2.77
C PHE A 73 8.85 -0.10 1.45
N GLY A 74 9.84 0.03 0.56
CA GLY A 74 9.79 -0.52 -0.79
C GLY A 74 10.67 -1.74 -1.00
N VAL A 75 10.97 -2.00 -2.29
CA VAL A 75 11.83 -3.08 -2.78
C VAL A 75 13.14 -3.14 -2.00
N GLU A 76 13.82 -2.01 -1.81
CA GLU A 76 15.13 -1.95 -1.17
C GLU A 76 15.06 -2.33 0.31
N ALA A 77 14.00 -1.89 1.01
CA ALA A 77 13.81 -2.22 2.42
C ALA A 77 13.50 -3.71 2.60
N TRP A 78 12.68 -4.29 1.71
CA TRP A 78 12.42 -5.73 1.68
C TRP A 78 13.69 -6.55 1.42
N THR A 79 14.52 -6.13 0.47
CA THR A 79 15.79 -6.80 0.20
C THR A 79 16.77 -6.65 1.36
N ALA A 80 16.94 -5.46 1.91
CA ALA A 80 17.92 -5.20 2.97
C ALA A 80 17.54 -5.85 4.31
N LEU A 81 16.26 -5.80 4.71
CA LEU A 81 15.84 -6.23 6.05
C LEU A 81 15.36 -7.68 6.10
N TYR A 82 14.94 -8.25 4.96
CA TYR A 82 14.35 -9.59 4.88
C TYR A 82 14.96 -10.47 3.78
N GLY A 83 15.95 -9.98 3.04
CA GLY A 83 16.62 -10.76 2.00
C GLY A 83 15.74 -11.09 0.79
N VAL A 84 14.63 -10.37 0.59
CA VAL A 84 13.69 -10.65 -0.51
C VAL A 84 14.37 -10.40 -1.85
N LYS A 85 14.29 -11.39 -2.74
CA LYS A 85 14.75 -11.29 -4.13
C LYS A 85 13.55 -11.09 -5.05
N PHE A 86 13.53 -9.94 -5.73
CA PHE A 86 12.49 -9.61 -6.70
C PHE A 86 12.88 -10.02 -8.12
N THR A 87 11.95 -10.59 -8.86
CA THR A 87 12.12 -10.86 -10.29
C THR A 87 12.04 -9.56 -11.10
N LYS A 88 12.60 -9.56 -12.33
CA LYS A 88 12.46 -8.43 -13.27
C LYS A 88 10.99 -8.08 -13.55
N LYS A 89 10.09 -9.07 -13.56
CA LYS A 89 8.65 -8.85 -13.75
C LYS A 89 8.05 -8.09 -12.57
N GLN A 90 8.32 -8.54 -11.35
CA GLN A 90 7.85 -7.87 -10.14
C GLN A 90 8.37 -6.44 -10.03
N LEU A 91 9.66 -6.21 -10.35
CA LEU A 91 10.25 -4.87 -10.34
C LEU A 91 9.55 -3.93 -11.32
N ARG A 92 9.19 -4.40 -12.52
CA ARG A 92 8.40 -3.60 -13.48
C ARG A 92 6.99 -3.31 -12.99
N GLU A 93 6.33 -4.29 -12.38
CA GLU A 93 4.95 -4.16 -11.88
C GLU A 93 4.83 -3.10 -10.77
N VAL A 94 5.90 -2.88 -9.99
CA VAL A 94 5.92 -1.92 -8.88
C VAL A 94 6.83 -0.72 -9.13
N ALA A 95 7.33 -0.57 -10.35
CA ALA A 95 8.20 0.54 -10.73
C ALA A 95 7.52 1.89 -10.51
N GLU A 96 6.23 1.94 -10.79
CA GLU A 96 5.37 3.09 -10.55
C GLU A 96 4.69 3.00 -9.18
N PHE A 97 4.82 4.06 -8.41
CA PHE A 97 4.03 4.31 -7.22
C PHE A 97 2.73 5.02 -7.65
N PRO A 98 1.55 4.51 -7.26
CA PRO A 98 0.28 4.92 -7.85
C PRO A 98 -0.18 6.33 -7.45
N ARG A 99 0.61 7.08 -6.68
CA ARG A 99 0.25 8.42 -6.21
C ARG A 99 1.35 9.43 -6.54
N GLY A 100 0.96 10.49 -7.20
CA GLY A 100 1.85 11.56 -7.62
C GLY A 100 2.31 12.43 -6.47
N GLU A 101 3.25 13.31 -6.79
CA GLU A 101 3.79 14.28 -5.83
C GLU A 101 2.70 15.23 -5.30
N ASP A 102 1.72 15.56 -6.14
CA ASP A 102 0.55 16.35 -5.81
C ASP A 102 -0.23 15.72 -4.65
N VAL A 103 -0.52 14.42 -4.73
CA VAL A 103 -1.24 13.70 -3.67
C VAL A 103 -0.40 13.59 -2.40
N LEU A 104 0.89 13.31 -2.53
CA LEU A 104 1.78 13.15 -1.38
C LEU A 104 2.00 14.47 -0.62
N ASN A 105 2.01 15.60 -1.32
CA ASN A 105 2.16 16.93 -0.74
C ASN A 105 0.81 17.59 -0.38
N ALA A 106 -0.32 17.01 -0.76
CA ALA A 106 -1.64 17.52 -0.41
C ALA A 106 -1.89 17.47 1.12
N PRO A 107 -2.76 18.34 1.65
CA PRO A 107 -3.23 18.25 3.02
C PRO A 107 -3.80 16.87 3.36
N CYS A 108 -3.45 16.34 4.52
CA CYS A 108 -4.01 15.11 5.06
C CYS A 108 -5.47 15.36 5.45
N PRO A 109 -6.43 14.51 5.01
CA PRO A 109 -7.83 14.70 5.36
C PRO A 109 -8.13 14.32 6.82
N PHE A 110 -7.21 13.67 7.53
CA PHE A 110 -7.39 13.21 8.90
C PHE A 110 -6.66 14.08 9.93
N VAL A 111 -5.48 14.60 9.57
CA VAL A 111 -4.59 15.29 10.52
C VAL A 111 -4.42 16.74 10.07
N LYS A 112 -5.07 17.65 10.79
CA LYS A 112 -5.06 19.08 10.47
C LYS A 112 -3.64 19.65 10.45
N GLY A 113 -3.33 20.44 9.42
CA GLY A 113 -2.03 21.12 9.28
C GLY A 113 -0.88 20.20 8.87
N LYS A 114 -1.15 18.95 8.51
CA LYS A 114 -0.16 17.99 8.02
C LYS A 114 -0.46 17.55 6.61
N THR A 115 0.56 17.14 5.88
CA THR A 115 0.46 16.59 4.53
C THR A 115 0.31 15.06 4.56
N VAL A 116 -0.07 14.47 3.43
CA VAL A 116 -0.15 13.01 3.28
C VAL A 116 1.22 12.36 3.55
N LYS A 117 2.31 12.91 3.02
CA LYS A 117 3.66 12.35 3.22
C LYS A 117 4.12 12.33 4.68
N GLU A 118 3.63 13.25 5.51
CA GLU A 118 3.97 13.31 6.93
C GLU A 118 3.19 12.30 7.77
N THR A 119 1.99 11.93 7.32
CA THR A 119 1.00 11.20 8.14
C THR A 119 0.75 9.78 7.67
N HIS A 120 1.12 9.45 6.43
CA HIS A 120 0.91 8.13 5.85
C HIS A 120 2.22 7.39 5.65
N PHE A 121 2.17 6.09 5.87
CA PHE A 121 3.22 5.14 5.55
C PHE A 121 2.92 4.45 4.22
N ALA A 122 3.86 4.55 3.28
CA ALA A 122 3.81 3.76 2.07
C ALA A 122 4.60 2.47 2.25
N PHE A 123 4.04 1.33 1.87
CA PHE A 123 4.78 0.08 1.81
C PHE A 123 4.36 -0.80 0.64
N LEU A 124 5.29 -1.59 0.12
CA LEU A 124 5.00 -2.62 -0.86
C LEU A 124 4.48 -3.86 -0.14
N GLY A 125 3.21 -4.21 -0.32
CA GLY A 125 2.69 -5.48 0.19
C GLY A 125 3.21 -6.64 -0.63
N LEU A 126 3.45 -7.78 0.03
CA LEU A 126 3.90 -9.01 -0.62
C LEU A 126 2.91 -10.14 -0.28
N LYS A 127 2.67 -11.01 -1.26
CA LYS A 127 1.94 -12.26 -1.01
C LYS A 127 2.81 -13.27 -0.27
N ASN A 128 4.09 -13.36 -0.64
CA ASN A 128 5.02 -14.36 -0.16
C ASN A 128 6.41 -13.74 0.10
N VAL A 129 7.14 -14.30 1.05
CA VAL A 129 8.56 -14.02 1.32
C VAL A 129 9.30 -15.36 1.33
N ASN A 130 10.35 -15.49 0.53
CA ASN A 130 11.19 -16.70 0.45
C ASN A 130 10.39 -18.02 0.29
N GLY A 131 9.38 -18.00 -0.57
CA GLY A 131 8.53 -19.16 -0.85
C GLY A 131 7.41 -19.43 0.16
N LYS A 132 7.39 -18.74 1.31
CA LYS A 132 6.31 -18.84 2.31
C LYS A 132 5.28 -17.71 2.12
N PRO A 133 3.98 -17.98 2.25
CA PRO A 133 2.95 -16.94 2.30
C PRO A 133 3.24 -15.92 3.43
N LEU A 134 3.03 -14.63 3.19
CA LEU A 134 3.25 -13.58 4.19
C LEU A 134 1.97 -13.35 5.00
N THR A 135 1.60 -14.35 5.80
CA THR A 135 0.44 -14.36 6.69
C THR A 135 0.83 -13.81 8.06
N ILE A 136 -0.14 -13.59 8.97
CA ILE A 136 0.17 -13.12 10.33
C ILE A 136 1.00 -14.15 11.10
N LEU A 137 0.70 -15.45 10.94
CA LEU A 137 1.48 -16.51 11.58
C LEU A 137 2.91 -16.60 11.01
N ASN A 138 3.08 -16.48 9.70
CA ASN A 138 4.42 -16.49 9.12
C ASN A 138 5.21 -15.21 9.48
N LEU A 139 4.53 -14.08 9.71
CA LEU A 139 5.15 -12.89 10.27
C LEU A 139 5.61 -13.11 11.73
N GLN A 140 4.88 -13.87 12.54
CA GLN A 140 5.33 -14.28 13.88
C GLN A 140 6.61 -15.11 13.81
N GLU A 141 6.71 -16.06 12.88
CA GLU A 141 7.94 -16.85 12.68
C GLU A 141 9.14 -15.97 12.32
N MET A 142 8.91 -14.94 11.50
CA MET A 142 9.95 -13.97 11.10
C MET A 142 10.37 -13.02 12.24
N HIS A 143 9.58 -12.95 13.31
CA HIS A 143 9.71 -12.01 14.41
C HIS A 143 9.54 -12.74 15.76
N PRO A 144 10.54 -13.52 16.21
CA PRO A 144 10.43 -14.35 17.41
C PRO A 144 10.30 -13.52 18.70
N GLN A 145 9.75 -14.14 19.75
CA GLN A 145 9.40 -13.51 21.04
C GLN A 145 10.55 -12.79 21.76
N ASN A 146 11.78 -13.23 21.54
CA ASN A 146 12.98 -12.69 22.17
C ASN A 146 13.53 -11.44 21.45
N GLY A 147 12.95 -11.07 20.31
CA GLY A 147 13.38 -9.92 19.50
C GLY A 147 12.36 -8.79 19.46
N GLN A 148 12.69 -7.76 18.67
CA GLN A 148 11.77 -6.71 18.28
C GLN A 148 11.81 -6.51 16.75
N PRO A 149 10.68 -6.23 16.09
CA PRO A 149 9.33 -6.20 16.67
C PRO A 149 8.89 -7.60 17.08
N LYS A 150 7.91 -7.69 17.97
CA LYS A 150 7.29 -8.94 18.39
C LYS A 150 5.78 -8.78 18.51
N PHE A 151 5.08 -9.89 18.62
CA PHE A 151 3.64 -9.94 18.87
C PHE A 151 3.35 -10.08 20.37
N ALA A 152 2.19 -9.63 20.83
CA ALA A 152 1.76 -9.83 22.21
C ALA A 152 1.36 -11.29 22.49
N SER A 153 1.00 -12.05 21.45
CA SER A 153 0.72 -13.48 21.52
C SER A 153 1.23 -14.20 20.27
N TYR A 154 1.55 -15.49 20.39
CA TYR A 154 2.11 -16.33 19.33
C TYR A 154 1.32 -17.62 19.16
N ALA A 155 1.30 -18.17 17.95
CA ALA A 155 0.81 -19.54 17.74
C ALA A 155 1.67 -20.55 18.54
N PRO A 156 1.08 -21.67 19.02
CA PRO A 156 -0.33 -22.07 18.87
C PRO A 156 -1.31 -21.35 19.83
N ASP A 157 -0.81 -20.68 20.86
CA ASP A 157 -1.59 -20.18 21.99
C ASP A 157 -2.37 -18.88 21.69
N SER A 158 -1.99 -18.15 20.64
CA SER A 158 -2.72 -16.97 20.21
C SER A 158 -4.15 -17.32 19.81
N ARG A 159 -5.12 -16.53 20.26
CA ARG A 159 -6.57 -16.72 20.01
C ARG A 159 -6.99 -16.78 18.54
N TYR A 160 -6.11 -16.39 17.62
CA TYR A 160 -6.34 -16.35 16.17
C TYR A 160 -5.52 -17.39 15.40
N SER A 161 -4.82 -18.31 16.08
CA SER A 161 -3.93 -19.30 15.43
C SER A 161 -4.65 -20.22 14.44
N LYS A 162 -5.99 -20.30 14.51
CA LYS A 162 -6.83 -21.10 13.61
C LYS A 162 -7.71 -20.27 12.67
N GLU A 163 -7.67 -18.94 12.77
CA GLU A 163 -8.52 -18.08 11.95
C GLU A 163 -7.94 -17.90 10.53
N SER A 164 -8.78 -18.04 9.51
CA SER A 164 -8.34 -17.99 8.10
C SER A 164 -7.69 -16.66 7.71
N TRP A 165 -8.14 -15.54 8.29
CA TRP A 165 -7.55 -14.22 8.09
C TRP A 165 -6.13 -14.10 8.68
N ALA A 166 -5.77 -14.95 9.66
CA ALA A 166 -4.43 -14.99 10.22
C ALA A 166 -3.54 -16.06 9.57
N THR A 167 -4.11 -17.18 9.16
CA THR A 167 -3.36 -18.35 8.66
C THR A 167 -3.18 -18.37 7.15
N SER A 168 -4.09 -17.75 6.39
CA SER A 168 -4.17 -17.93 4.93
C SER A 168 -4.17 -16.62 4.14
N LYS A 169 -4.72 -15.55 4.73
CA LYS A 169 -4.81 -14.24 4.05
C LYS A 169 -3.44 -13.55 4.01
N THR A 170 -3.14 -12.94 2.88
CA THR A 170 -1.91 -12.17 2.65
C THR A 170 -2.25 -10.83 2.01
N ALA A 171 -1.33 -9.87 2.11
CA ALA A 171 -1.47 -8.62 1.37
C ALA A 171 -1.32 -8.88 -0.14
N LYS A 172 -2.02 -8.09 -0.95
CA LYS A 172 -1.80 -8.08 -2.40
C LYS A 172 -0.41 -7.51 -2.72
N PHE A 173 0.18 -7.97 -3.83
CA PHE A 173 1.40 -7.40 -4.39
C PHE A 173 1.08 -6.04 -5.03
N ARG A 174 1.08 -4.98 -4.21
CA ARG A 174 0.76 -3.60 -4.61
C ARG A 174 1.35 -2.62 -3.60
N TRP A 175 1.43 -1.36 -4.00
CA TRP A 175 1.73 -0.27 -3.07
C TRP A 175 0.52 0.06 -2.20
N TYR A 176 0.74 0.11 -0.89
CA TYR A 176 -0.17 0.61 0.13
C TYR A 176 0.26 2.01 0.55
N LEU A 177 -0.71 2.86 0.90
CA LEU A 177 -0.49 4.15 1.52
C LEU A 177 -1.49 4.29 2.68
N MET A 178 -1.03 3.99 3.89
CA MET A 178 -1.88 3.83 5.07
C MET A 178 -1.57 4.91 6.11
N LEU A 179 -2.59 5.41 6.81
CA LEU A 179 -2.40 6.37 7.91
C LEU A 179 -1.55 5.72 9.02
N LEU A 180 -0.54 6.43 9.50
CA LEU A 180 0.34 5.97 10.59
C LEU A 180 -0.46 5.73 11.86
N GLU A 181 -1.19 6.75 12.27
CA GLU A 181 -2.10 6.76 13.40
C GLU A 181 -3.49 6.23 13.00
N ILE A 182 -4.36 6.05 13.97
CA ILE A 182 -5.79 5.78 13.73
C ILE A 182 -6.51 7.08 13.38
N VAL A 183 -7.55 6.98 12.55
CA VAL A 183 -8.38 8.14 12.18
C VAL A 183 -8.93 8.81 13.44
N PRO A 184 -8.70 10.12 13.67
CA PRO A 184 -9.03 10.79 14.93
C PRO A 184 -10.53 11.05 15.13
N ASN A 185 -10.94 11.43 16.36
CA ASN A 185 -12.32 11.77 16.75
C ASN A 185 -13.32 10.61 16.57
N PHE A 186 -12.88 9.39 16.84
CA PHE A 186 -13.62 8.15 16.65
C PHE A 186 -14.32 7.62 17.92
N GLU A 187 -14.03 8.26 19.05
CA GLU A 187 -14.45 7.83 20.37
C GLU A 187 -15.98 7.68 20.42
N PHE A 188 -16.45 6.62 21.06
CA PHE A 188 -17.86 6.35 21.31
C PHE A 188 -18.76 6.16 20.07
N LYS A 189 -18.19 5.95 18.88
CA LYS A 189 -18.93 5.60 17.64
C LYS A 189 -18.96 4.08 17.38
N THR A 190 -20.02 3.58 16.74
CA THR A 190 -20.11 2.17 16.27
C THR A 190 -19.28 1.94 15.00
N TYR A 191 -19.05 0.69 14.62
CA TYR A 191 -18.32 0.37 13.38
C TYR A 191 -18.96 0.98 12.13
N HIS A 192 -20.28 0.81 11.95
CA HIS A 192 -20.99 1.36 10.79
C HIS A 192 -20.87 2.89 10.72
N GLN A 193 -20.96 3.57 11.86
CA GLN A 193 -20.75 5.03 11.93
C GLN A 193 -19.32 5.39 11.54
N LYS A 194 -18.32 4.65 12.03
CA LYS A 194 -16.90 4.88 11.72
C LYS A 194 -16.63 4.73 10.21
N GLN A 195 -17.10 3.67 9.57
CA GLN A 195 -16.88 3.46 8.13
C GLN A 195 -17.56 4.52 7.26
N MET A 196 -18.82 4.85 7.55
CA MET A 196 -19.61 5.72 6.68
C MET A 196 -19.34 7.21 6.89
N THR A 197 -18.91 7.62 8.09
CA THR A 197 -18.80 9.05 8.43
C THR A 197 -17.37 9.56 8.60
N MET A 198 -16.38 8.67 8.77
CA MET A 198 -15.01 9.09 9.11
C MET A 198 -13.99 8.85 8.01
N LEU A 199 -14.27 7.97 7.04
CA LEU A 199 -13.39 7.76 5.91
C LEU A 199 -13.84 8.63 4.73
N PRO A 200 -13.01 9.60 4.29
CA PRO A 200 -13.31 10.38 3.11
C PRO A 200 -13.26 9.51 1.85
N GLN A 201 -13.83 10.04 0.75
CA GLN A 201 -13.74 9.39 -0.54
C GLN A 201 -12.28 9.09 -0.90
N GLY A 202 -12.04 7.88 -1.40
CA GLY A 202 -10.69 7.40 -1.73
C GLY A 202 -9.97 6.65 -0.62
N TYR A 203 -10.59 6.46 0.54
CA TYR A 203 -10.07 5.62 1.62
C TYR A 203 -10.93 4.38 1.88
N GLU A 204 -10.30 3.33 2.36
CA GLU A 204 -10.89 2.06 2.77
C GLU A 204 -10.33 1.61 4.12
N VAL A 205 -11.10 0.80 4.85
CA VAL A 205 -10.61 0.13 6.06
C VAL A 205 -9.68 -1.02 5.63
N PRO A 206 -8.46 -1.12 6.19
CA PRO A 206 -7.53 -2.20 5.85
C PRO A 206 -8.00 -3.56 6.39
N THR A 207 -7.37 -4.61 5.89
CA THR A 207 -7.42 -5.96 6.45
C THR A 207 -6.47 -6.07 7.64
N ALA A 208 -6.64 -7.11 8.47
CA ALA A 208 -5.77 -7.35 9.62
C ALA A 208 -4.30 -7.55 9.21
N VAL A 209 -4.05 -8.30 8.13
CA VAL A 209 -2.67 -8.51 7.64
C VAL A 209 -2.03 -7.23 7.11
N GLU A 210 -2.80 -6.35 6.47
CA GLU A 210 -2.29 -5.05 5.99
C GLU A 210 -1.91 -4.14 7.16
N GLU A 211 -2.73 -4.09 8.21
CA GLU A 211 -2.45 -3.30 9.40
C GLU A 211 -1.26 -3.85 10.21
N VAL A 212 -1.17 -5.17 10.37
CA VAL A 212 -0.01 -5.83 10.99
C VAL A 212 1.26 -5.52 10.21
N LEU A 213 1.23 -5.59 8.87
CA LEU A 213 2.36 -5.24 8.04
C LEU A 213 2.76 -3.77 8.23
N LYS A 214 1.80 -2.85 8.26
CA LYS A 214 2.08 -1.42 8.53
C LYS A 214 2.90 -1.27 9.81
N ASP A 215 2.43 -1.82 10.92
CA ASP A 215 3.06 -1.66 12.23
C ASP A 215 4.45 -2.33 12.31
N ILE A 216 4.55 -3.59 11.85
CA ILE A 216 5.80 -4.37 11.88
C ILE A 216 6.87 -3.74 10.98
N LEU A 217 6.51 -3.38 9.74
CA LEU A 217 7.47 -2.82 8.78
C LEU A 217 7.91 -1.41 9.19
N TYR A 218 7.00 -0.60 9.73
CA TYR A 218 7.37 0.72 10.23
C TYR A 218 8.35 0.62 11.39
N TYR A 219 8.10 -0.29 12.35
CA TYR A 219 9.04 -0.52 13.45
C TYR A 219 10.39 -1.05 12.94
N ARG A 220 10.40 -2.02 12.04
CA ARG A 220 11.65 -2.56 11.49
C ARG A 220 12.51 -1.50 10.80
N LYS A 221 11.87 -0.53 10.16
CA LYS A 221 12.58 0.56 9.50
C LYS A 221 13.01 1.67 10.45
N ASN A 222 12.16 2.04 11.41
CA ASN A 222 12.29 3.28 12.16
C ASN A 222 12.50 3.10 13.68
N GLY A 223 12.32 1.89 14.22
CA GLY A 223 12.38 1.61 15.65
C GLY A 223 11.23 2.23 16.47
N ILE A 224 10.13 2.60 15.83
CA ILE A 224 9.00 3.30 16.44
C ILE A 224 7.78 2.39 16.50
N TYR A 225 7.16 2.31 17.68
CA TYR A 225 5.87 1.64 17.88
C TYR A 225 4.72 2.56 17.46
N LEU A 226 3.88 2.11 16.54
CA LEU A 226 2.68 2.84 16.12
C LEU A 226 1.48 2.48 17.00
N ASN A 227 0.58 3.44 17.25
CA ASN A 227 -0.68 3.21 17.96
C ASN A 227 -0.53 2.50 19.34
N PRO A 228 0.34 2.97 20.25
CA PRO A 228 0.63 2.25 21.51
C PRO A 228 -0.57 2.10 22.45
N ASN A 229 -1.57 2.97 22.33
CA ASN A 229 -2.75 2.98 23.21
C ASN A 229 -4.06 2.65 22.49
N TRP A 230 -3.99 2.39 21.18
CA TRP A 230 -5.16 2.41 20.32
C TRP A 230 -5.18 1.19 19.40
N TYR A 231 -6.36 0.77 18.97
CA TYR A 231 -6.49 -0.26 17.94
C TYR A 231 -7.17 0.27 16.68
N ALA A 232 -6.59 -0.07 15.53
CA ALA A 232 -7.21 0.07 14.24
C ALA A 232 -8.24 -1.03 14.03
N GLN A 233 -9.47 -0.64 13.68
CA GLN A 233 -10.49 -1.54 13.16
C GLN A 233 -10.10 -2.00 11.77
N THR A 234 -10.38 -3.28 11.48
CA THR A 234 -10.08 -3.90 10.20
C THR A 234 -11.34 -4.50 9.57
N THR A 235 -11.25 -4.91 8.31
CA THR A 235 -12.35 -5.57 7.60
C THR A 235 -12.56 -7.03 8.01
N ASP A 236 -11.56 -7.65 8.65
CA ASP A 236 -11.61 -9.05 9.04
C ASP A 236 -12.48 -9.29 10.28
N VAL A 237 -13.10 -10.47 10.35
CA VAL A 237 -13.98 -10.91 11.44
C VAL A 237 -13.59 -12.31 11.89
N ILE A 238 -13.79 -12.60 13.18
CA ILE A 238 -13.67 -13.94 13.74
C ILE A 238 -14.85 -14.77 13.27
N THR A 239 -14.57 -15.89 12.58
CA THR A 239 -15.58 -16.68 11.87
C THR A 239 -16.67 -17.21 12.81
N SER A 240 -16.28 -17.65 14.00
CA SER A 240 -17.18 -18.28 14.98
C SER A 240 -18.08 -17.31 15.74
N SER A 241 -17.70 -16.04 15.83
CA SER A 241 -18.39 -15.06 16.68
C SER A 241 -18.85 -13.80 15.96
N GLY A 242 -18.44 -13.59 14.70
CA GLY A 242 -18.72 -12.36 13.97
C GLY A 242 -18.01 -11.12 14.53
N ARG A 243 -17.18 -11.25 15.57
CA ARG A 243 -16.43 -10.13 16.16
C ARG A 243 -15.38 -9.61 15.18
N ARG A 244 -15.29 -8.31 15.03
CA ARG A 244 -14.31 -7.65 14.17
C ARG A 244 -12.92 -7.74 14.74
N VAL A 245 -11.94 -7.87 13.87
CA VAL A 245 -10.52 -7.92 14.25
C VAL A 245 -9.97 -6.51 14.38
N HIS A 246 -9.17 -6.31 15.41
CA HIS A 246 -8.52 -5.04 15.72
C HIS A 246 -7.02 -5.26 15.93
N VAL A 247 -6.19 -4.36 15.41
CA VAL A 247 -4.73 -4.45 15.45
C VAL A 247 -4.18 -3.15 16.06
N GLY A 248 -3.24 -3.25 17.01
CA GLY A 248 -2.64 -2.07 17.62
C GLY A 248 -2.10 -2.34 19.02
N ARG A 249 -2.18 -1.34 19.91
CA ARG A 249 -1.51 -1.31 21.22
C ARG A 249 -0.05 -1.76 21.15
N PHE A 250 0.62 -1.34 20.09
CA PHE A 250 1.98 -1.81 19.83
C PHE A 250 2.95 -1.15 20.81
N SER A 251 3.69 -1.95 21.56
CA SER A 251 4.66 -1.48 22.55
C SER A 251 5.82 -2.45 22.70
N SER A 252 6.66 -2.23 23.70
CA SER A 252 7.71 -3.18 24.10
C SER A 252 7.16 -4.57 24.47
N PHE A 253 5.87 -4.68 24.85
CA PHE A 253 5.19 -5.96 25.09
C PHE A 253 4.79 -6.69 23.80
N GLY A 254 4.84 -6.02 22.65
CA GLY A 254 4.51 -6.56 21.34
C GLY A 254 3.25 -5.94 20.73
N LEU A 255 2.99 -6.29 19.47
CA LEU A 255 1.80 -5.90 18.73
C LEU A 255 0.62 -6.77 19.14
N ASP A 256 -0.48 -6.14 19.57
CA ASP A 256 -1.67 -6.85 20.01
C ASP A 256 -2.71 -6.97 18.89
N ILE A 257 -3.41 -8.11 18.88
CA ILE A 257 -4.45 -8.43 17.92
C ILE A 257 -5.67 -8.94 18.69
N GLY A 258 -6.67 -8.07 18.80
CA GLY A 258 -7.90 -8.27 19.55
C GLY A 258 -9.12 -8.49 18.65
N SER A 259 -10.28 -8.70 19.28
CA SER A 259 -11.57 -8.68 18.58
C SER A 259 -12.71 -8.20 19.47
N PHE A 260 -13.61 -7.39 18.91
CA PHE A 260 -14.77 -6.81 19.59
C PHE A 260 -16.03 -6.86 18.71
N TRP A 261 -17.21 -6.71 19.32
CA TRP A 261 -18.47 -6.60 18.59
C TRP A 261 -18.61 -5.22 17.93
N ASP A 262 -19.30 -5.14 16.79
CA ASP A 262 -19.45 -3.90 16.01
C ASP A 262 -20.22 -2.79 16.74
N ASP A 263 -21.15 -3.18 17.62
CA ASP A 263 -21.93 -2.27 18.45
C ASP A 263 -21.18 -1.83 19.73
N PHE A 264 -20.01 -2.43 19.99
CA PHE A 264 -19.25 -2.15 21.20
C PHE A 264 -18.50 -0.81 21.06
N ARG A 265 -18.88 0.16 21.90
CA ARG A 265 -18.36 1.53 21.87
C ARG A 265 -17.11 1.66 22.74
N LEU A 266 -16.01 1.08 22.27
CA LEU A 266 -14.73 1.27 22.94
C LEU A 266 -14.14 2.64 22.61
N GLY A 267 -13.71 3.34 23.67
CA GLY A 267 -13.00 4.61 23.54
C GLY A 267 -11.69 4.46 22.78
N ASN A 268 -11.03 3.30 22.84
CA ASN A 268 -9.68 3.09 22.30
C ASN A 268 -9.59 2.38 20.94
N VAL A 269 -10.70 2.31 20.19
CA VAL A 269 -10.78 1.58 18.92
C VAL A 269 -11.33 2.49 17.82
N GLY A 270 -10.57 2.76 16.76
CA GLY A 270 -10.98 3.62 15.63
C GLY A 270 -10.65 3.02 14.27
N PRO A 271 -11.17 3.53 13.15
CA PRO A 271 -10.91 2.92 11.85
C PRO A 271 -9.46 3.10 11.45
N GLY A 272 -8.82 2.02 11.01
CA GLY A 272 -7.63 2.12 10.18
C GLY A 272 -8.00 2.74 8.83
N ALA A 273 -7.04 3.44 8.19
CA ALA A 273 -7.28 4.09 6.91
C ALA A 273 -6.19 3.72 5.91
N SER A 274 -6.58 3.04 4.84
CA SER A 274 -5.76 2.78 3.66
C SER A 274 -6.32 3.56 2.50
N ARG A 275 -5.47 4.23 1.72
CA ARG A 275 -5.92 4.86 0.48
C ARG A 275 -6.22 3.75 -0.53
N LYS A 276 -7.43 3.74 -1.11
CA LYS A 276 -7.82 2.81 -2.18
C LYS A 276 -6.79 2.86 -3.29
N SER A 277 -6.42 1.72 -3.89
CA SER A 277 -5.51 1.66 -5.04
C SER A 277 -6.15 2.18 -6.32
#